data_AF-A0A9P5HJD5-F1
#
_entry.id   AF-A0A9P5HJD5-F1
#
_cell.length_a   1.000
_cell.length_b   1.000
_cell.length_c   1.000
_cell.angle_alpha   90.00
_cell.angle_beta   90.00
_cell.angle_gamma   90.00
#
_symmetry.space_group_name_H-M   'P 1'
#
loop_
_entity.id
_entity.type
_entity.pdbx_description
1 polymer ?
#
loop_
_entity_poly.entity_id
_entity_poly.type
_entity_poly.pdbx_seq_one_letter_code
_entity_poly.pdbx_strand_id
1 'polypeptide(L)'
;MSWTTLATAVSTALLLAGNVGANLIWDPVGNTCDNIGAALGQTDSAAAIAKLWGDVENMATYAVERMESAATLKATDPWEYLRVIGTFDTFFDIQLSDADARWDSVKSSLTAMKTLSSTNYVYMMCDDAYMWSTAADGSLMWTSPHDQSQTSPAQPGQATCASANTGGSNLIAYRMGWTIRTADFPAYVVMCAKYNSGDIYLDQLTFEAGHSLDDYNTLTTTLFHEFLHVLVSSMRGDMSGGVAAGGERYKVFGTQEVRSSYATENPDSITLFALALAASNFYWLTTKAETKLDVWNRFVASGAEGQQVITALGLTQPS
;
A
#
# COMPACT_ATOMS: atom_id res chain seq x y z
N MET A 1 -51.04 -0.97 -10.53
CA MET A 1 -51.06 0.45 -10.13
C MET A 1 -49.73 1.04 -10.56
N SER A 2 -49.77 1.87 -11.60
CA SER A 2 -48.61 2.58 -12.14
C SER A 2 -48.33 3.84 -11.36
N TRP A 3 -47.06 4.23 -11.24
CA TRP A 3 -46.67 5.62 -11.05
C TRP A 3 -45.47 5.91 -11.96
N THR A 4 -45.79 6.51 -13.09
CA THR A 4 -44.86 7.17 -14.01
C THR A 4 -44.79 8.66 -13.69
N THR A 5 -43.56 9.19 -13.78
CA THR A 5 -43.13 10.56 -14.16
C THR A 5 -43.36 11.76 -13.23
N LEU A 6 -42.24 12.45 -12.93
CA LEU A 6 -41.96 13.91 -12.97
C LEU A 6 -40.77 14.17 -12.02
N ALA A 7 -39.74 14.96 -12.30
CA ALA A 7 -39.53 15.96 -13.33
C ALA A 7 -38.03 16.35 -13.43
N THR A 8 -37.75 17.07 -14.52
CA THR A 8 -36.77 18.16 -14.65
C THR A 8 -35.27 17.84 -14.69
N ALA A 9 -34.76 17.95 -15.92
CA ALA A 9 -33.43 18.44 -16.19
C ALA A 9 -33.21 19.81 -15.51
N VAL A 10 -32.16 19.89 -14.70
CA VAL A 10 -31.52 21.15 -14.32
C VAL A 10 -30.14 21.12 -14.95
N SER A 11 -29.96 21.93 -15.98
CA SER A 11 -28.64 22.32 -16.44
C SER A 11 -27.97 23.12 -15.33
N THR A 12 -27.01 22.52 -14.62
CA THR A 12 -26.11 23.25 -13.75
C THR A 12 -24.78 23.41 -14.47
N ALA A 13 -24.53 24.61 -14.97
CA ALA A 13 -23.18 25.08 -15.20
C ALA A 13 -22.45 25.00 -13.84
N LEU A 14 -21.51 24.07 -13.70
CA LEU A 14 -20.68 23.98 -12.50
C LEU A 14 -19.53 24.97 -12.66
N LEU A 15 -19.81 26.20 -12.21
CA LEU A 15 -18.79 27.13 -11.79
C LEU A 15 -17.92 26.45 -10.73
N LEU A 16 -16.64 26.30 -11.06
CA LEU A 16 -15.53 26.11 -10.15
C LEU A 16 -15.58 27.20 -9.06
N ALA A 17 -16.23 26.92 -7.94
CA ALA A 17 -16.23 27.76 -6.76
C ALA A 17 -16.18 26.87 -5.51
N GLY A 18 -14.95 26.71 -5.00
CA GLY A 18 -14.62 26.42 -3.60
C GLY A 18 -15.47 25.40 -2.86
N ASN A 19 -15.12 24.11 -2.98
CA ASN A 19 -15.31 23.20 -1.85
C ASN A 19 -14.08 23.31 -0.95
N VAL A 20 -14.28 23.98 0.18
CA VAL A 20 -13.40 23.91 1.34
C VAL A 20 -13.46 22.48 1.86
N GLY A 21 -12.40 21.70 1.64
CA GLY A 21 -12.21 20.37 2.24
C GLY A 21 -12.27 19.17 1.29
N ALA A 22 -11.63 19.23 0.11
CA ALA A 22 -11.31 17.98 -0.58
C ALA A 22 -10.15 17.29 0.17
N ASN A 23 -10.45 16.20 0.87
CA ASN A 23 -9.49 15.42 1.67
C ASN A 23 -8.43 14.77 0.74
N LEU A 24 -8.85 13.95 -0.23
CA LEU A 24 -8.03 13.40 -1.31
C LEU A 24 -8.60 13.82 -2.67
N ILE A 25 -7.77 14.35 -3.58
CA ILE A 25 -8.20 14.85 -4.90
C ILE A 25 -7.72 13.89 -5.98
N TRP A 26 -8.66 13.33 -6.74
CA TRP A 26 -8.39 12.37 -7.80
C TRP A 26 -8.30 13.02 -9.17
N ASP A 27 -7.14 12.81 -9.81
CA ASP A 27 -6.78 13.18 -11.17
C ASP A 27 -7.40 14.49 -11.67
N PRO A 28 -7.07 15.62 -11.03
CA PRO A 28 -7.80 16.87 -11.25
C PRO A 28 -7.56 17.52 -12.61
N VAL A 29 -6.60 17.04 -13.40
CA VAL A 29 -6.09 17.77 -14.58
C VAL A 29 -6.11 16.92 -15.84
N GLY A 30 -5.83 15.61 -15.75
CA GLY A 30 -5.65 14.76 -16.93
C GLY A 30 -6.83 13.82 -17.22
N ASN A 31 -7.64 13.48 -16.21
CA ASN A 31 -8.64 12.40 -16.28
C ASN A 31 -8.05 11.06 -16.80
N THR A 32 -6.74 10.89 -16.63
CA THR A 32 -5.94 9.71 -17.01
C THR A 32 -6.30 8.47 -16.21
N CYS A 33 -6.90 8.65 -15.03
CA CYS A 33 -7.40 7.59 -14.18
C CYS A 33 -8.78 7.05 -14.59
N ASP A 34 -9.49 7.66 -15.56
CA ASP A 34 -10.85 7.23 -15.93
C ASP A 34 -10.89 5.80 -16.48
N ASN A 35 -9.82 5.39 -17.17
CA ASN A 35 -9.67 4.03 -17.67
C ASN A 35 -9.48 3.00 -16.55
N ILE A 36 -8.93 3.41 -15.40
CA ILE A 36 -8.81 2.54 -14.22
C ILE A 36 -10.20 2.28 -13.64
N GLY A 37 -11.04 3.30 -13.48
CA GLY A 37 -12.43 3.11 -13.03
C GLY A 37 -13.20 2.12 -13.93
N ALA A 38 -13.04 2.25 -15.25
CA ALA A 38 -13.65 1.35 -16.22
C ALA A 38 -13.07 -0.08 -16.18
N ALA A 39 -11.74 -0.24 -16.09
CA ALA A 39 -11.07 -1.54 -15.96
C ALA A 39 -11.51 -2.28 -14.68
N LEU A 40 -11.86 -1.52 -13.65
CA LEU A 40 -12.33 -2.00 -12.36
C LEU A 40 -13.85 -2.26 -12.32
N GLY A 41 -14.53 -2.20 -13.47
CA GLY A 41 -15.97 -2.47 -13.61
C GLY A 41 -16.86 -1.41 -12.97
N GLN A 42 -16.33 -0.24 -12.64
CA GLN A 42 -17.07 0.87 -12.07
C GLN A 42 -17.46 1.85 -13.18
N THR A 43 -18.72 2.29 -13.16
CA THR A 43 -19.24 3.27 -14.14
C THR A 43 -19.00 4.71 -13.72
N ASP A 44 -18.47 4.93 -12.52
CA ASP A 44 -18.25 6.23 -11.90
C ASP A 44 -16.88 6.24 -11.21
N SER A 45 -16.07 7.25 -11.51
CA SER A 45 -14.74 7.41 -10.91
C SER A 45 -14.85 7.59 -9.40
N ALA A 46 -15.84 8.33 -8.88
CA ALA A 46 -16.00 8.51 -7.44
C ALA A 46 -16.19 7.18 -6.70
N ALA A 47 -16.97 6.25 -7.27
CA ALA A 47 -17.18 4.92 -6.71
C ALA A 47 -15.92 4.03 -6.78
N ALA A 48 -15.18 4.08 -7.90
CA ALA A 48 -13.92 3.34 -8.04
C ALA A 48 -12.91 3.73 -6.98
N ILE A 49 -12.83 5.02 -6.68
CA ILE A 49 -11.87 5.51 -5.71
C ILE A 49 -12.36 5.26 -4.28
N ALA A 50 -13.66 5.42 -4.01
CA ALA A 50 -14.29 5.02 -2.74
C ALA A 50 -13.92 3.59 -2.36
N LYS A 51 -13.97 2.68 -3.33
CA LYS A 51 -13.56 1.30 -3.14
C LYS A 51 -12.05 1.17 -2.88
N LEU A 52 -11.19 1.83 -3.66
CA LEU A 52 -9.73 1.76 -3.45
C LEU A 52 -9.31 2.24 -2.07
N TRP A 53 -9.84 3.38 -1.61
CA TRP A 53 -9.56 3.89 -0.27
C TRP A 53 -10.09 2.92 0.79
N GLY A 54 -11.32 2.44 0.61
CA GLY A 54 -11.92 1.44 1.50
C GLY A 54 -11.07 0.17 1.61
N ASP A 55 -10.54 -0.35 0.51
CA ASP A 55 -9.67 -1.53 0.52
C ASP A 55 -8.36 -1.27 1.28
N VAL A 56 -7.74 -0.10 1.08
CA VAL A 56 -6.52 0.32 1.82
C VAL A 56 -6.80 0.44 3.32
N GLU A 57 -7.86 1.15 3.70
CA GLU A 57 -8.26 1.35 5.11
C GLU A 57 -8.65 0.03 5.77
N ASN A 58 -9.36 -0.86 5.06
CA ASN A 58 -9.75 -2.18 5.55
C ASN A 58 -8.53 -3.08 5.76
N MET A 59 -7.56 -3.07 4.83
CA MET A 59 -6.32 -3.84 4.98
C MET A 59 -5.54 -3.38 6.22
N ALA A 60 -5.42 -2.06 6.42
CA ALA A 60 -4.79 -1.49 7.61
C ALA A 60 -5.58 -1.82 8.89
N THR A 61 -6.90 -1.67 8.86
CA THR A 61 -7.78 -1.94 10.00
C THR A 61 -7.66 -3.37 10.46
N TYR A 62 -7.76 -4.31 9.52
CA TYR A 62 -7.62 -5.73 9.81
C TYR A 62 -6.26 -6.03 10.44
N ALA A 63 -5.16 -5.53 9.87
CA ALA A 63 -3.83 -5.74 10.40
C ALA A 63 -3.68 -5.20 11.84
N VAL A 64 -4.18 -3.99 12.12
CA VAL A 64 -4.18 -3.41 13.47
C VAL A 64 -4.98 -4.25 14.46
N GLU A 65 -6.20 -4.66 14.10
CA GLU A 65 -7.04 -5.47 14.99
C GLU A 65 -6.38 -6.81 15.35
N ARG A 66 -5.68 -7.43 14.40
CA ARG A 66 -4.90 -8.66 14.65
C ARG A 66 -3.68 -8.42 15.53
N MET A 67 -2.99 -7.30 15.36
CA MET A 67 -1.92 -6.92 16.28
C MET A 67 -2.46 -6.64 17.70
N GLU A 68 -3.56 -5.91 17.84
CA GLU A 68 -4.13 -5.59 19.15
C GLU A 68 -4.65 -6.83 19.90
N SER A 69 -5.18 -7.81 19.17
CA SER A 69 -5.65 -9.07 19.74
C SER A 69 -4.55 -10.11 19.97
N ALA A 70 -3.31 -9.90 19.49
CA ALA A 70 -2.24 -10.90 19.58
C ALA A 70 -2.01 -11.42 21.01
N ALA A 71 -2.07 -10.55 22.02
CA ALA A 71 -1.89 -10.95 23.42
C ALA A 71 -2.96 -11.94 23.92
N THR A 72 -4.20 -11.83 23.43
CA THR A 72 -5.31 -12.72 23.84
C THR A 72 -5.43 -13.95 22.95
N LEU A 73 -5.04 -13.84 21.68
CA LEU A 73 -5.10 -14.93 20.69
C LEU A 73 -4.33 -16.17 21.14
N LYS A 74 -3.21 -16.03 21.86
CA LYS A 74 -2.44 -17.21 22.31
C LYS A 74 -3.29 -18.19 23.13
N ALA A 75 -4.27 -17.69 23.89
CA ALA A 75 -5.14 -18.54 24.70
C ALA A 75 -6.42 -18.98 23.98
N THR A 76 -6.93 -18.17 23.05
CA THR A 76 -8.24 -18.39 22.41
C THR A 76 -8.15 -19.01 21.02
N ASP A 77 -7.11 -18.67 20.26
CA ASP A 77 -6.79 -19.22 18.94
C ASP A 77 -5.26 -19.26 18.73
N PRO A 78 -4.57 -20.30 19.25
CA PRO A 78 -3.14 -20.47 19.12
C PRO A 78 -2.60 -20.44 17.68
N TRP A 79 -3.43 -20.89 16.72
CA TRP A 79 -3.06 -20.87 15.31
C TRP A 79 -3.03 -19.46 14.76
N GLU A 80 -4.03 -18.64 15.10
CA GLU A 80 -4.05 -17.24 14.71
C GLU A 80 -2.94 -16.45 15.42
N TYR A 81 -2.66 -16.74 16.70
CA TYR A 81 -1.51 -16.16 17.40
C TYR A 81 -0.20 -16.45 16.67
N LEU A 82 0.06 -17.73 16.34
CA LEU A 82 1.24 -18.13 15.58
C LEU A 82 1.30 -17.37 14.25
N ARG A 83 0.16 -17.24 13.56
CA ARG A 83 0.08 -16.53 12.29
C ARG A 83 0.48 -15.08 12.41
N VAL A 84 -0.10 -14.34 13.35
CA VAL A 84 0.19 -12.91 13.53
C VAL A 84 1.66 -12.71 13.93
N ILE A 85 2.13 -13.43 14.95
CA ILE A 85 3.50 -13.26 15.47
C ILE A 85 4.56 -13.74 14.47
N GLY A 86 4.34 -14.89 13.81
CA GLY A 86 5.27 -15.39 12.81
C GLY A 86 5.31 -14.52 11.56
N THR A 87 4.16 -13.97 11.13
CA THR A 87 4.14 -13.00 10.02
C THR A 87 4.86 -11.72 10.41
N PHE A 88 4.67 -11.21 11.64
CA PHE A 88 5.43 -10.06 12.12
C PHE A 88 6.94 -10.34 12.13
N ASP A 89 7.34 -11.49 12.66
CA ASP A 89 8.73 -11.92 12.68
C ASP A 89 9.35 -12.01 11.28
N THR A 90 8.57 -12.41 10.28
CA THR A 90 9.01 -12.48 8.87
C THR A 90 9.51 -11.13 8.37
N PHE A 91 8.86 -10.03 8.74
CA PHE A 91 9.13 -8.72 8.17
C PHE A 91 9.94 -7.80 9.08
N PHE A 92 9.86 -8.00 10.40
CA PHE A 92 10.38 -7.02 11.37
C PHE A 92 11.36 -7.58 12.39
N ASP A 93 11.59 -8.89 12.37
CA ASP A 93 12.47 -9.62 13.30
C ASP A 93 12.13 -9.42 14.78
N ILE A 94 11.32 -10.33 15.33
CA ILE A 94 10.89 -10.27 16.72
C ILE A 94 12.02 -10.66 17.70
N GLN A 95 13.15 -11.17 17.21
CA GLN A 95 14.28 -11.57 18.05
C GLN A 95 15.18 -10.41 18.45
N LEU A 96 14.97 -9.22 17.88
CA LEU A 96 15.76 -8.04 18.22
C LEU A 96 15.38 -7.48 19.59
N SER A 97 16.34 -6.83 20.25
CA SER A 97 16.13 -6.22 21.56
C SER A 97 15.11 -5.09 21.57
N ASP A 98 14.78 -4.54 20.40
CA ASP A 98 13.80 -3.46 20.19
C ASP A 98 12.46 -3.97 19.61
N ALA A 99 12.17 -5.27 19.68
CA ALA A 99 10.97 -5.87 19.10
C ALA A 99 9.65 -5.17 19.49
N ASP A 100 9.49 -4.78 20.76
CA ASP A 100 8.30 -4.06 21.22
C ASP A 100 8.17 -2.67 20.55
N ALA A 101 9.29 -1.96 20.40
CA ALA A 101 9.30 -0.66 19.73
C ALA A 101 8.99 -0.80 18.23
N ARG A 102 9.46 -1.87 17.60
CA ARG A 102 9.14 -2.20 16.21
C ARG A 102 7.66 -2.52 16.04
N TRP A 103 7.12 -3.32 16.94
CA TRP A 103 5.70 -3.66 16.97
C TRP A 103 4.82 -2.41 17.04
N ASP A 104 5.14 -1.50 17.95
CA ASP A 104 4.41 -0.25 18.11
C ASP A 104 4.61 0.71 16.91
N SER A 105 5.80 0.74 16.31
CA SER A 105 6.07 1.54 15.10
C SER A 105 5.23 1.07 13.90
N VAL A 106 5.17 -0.25 13.67
CA VAL A 106 4.34 -0.84 12.61
C VAL A 106 2.86 -0.59 12.89
N LYS A 107 2.40 -0.83 14.12
CA LYS A 107 1.01 -0.57 14.52
C LYS A 107 0.62 0.90 14.35
N SER A 108 1.53 1.83 14.69
CA SER A 108 1.32 3.27 14.50
C SER A 108 1.19 3.64 13.03
N SER A 109 2.07 3.09 12.18
CA SER A 109 2.02 3.29 10.73
C SER A 109 0.71 2.79 10.13
N LEU A 110 0.28 1.57 10.50
CA LEU A 110 -1.01 1.02 10.08
C LEU A 110 -2.18 1.84 10.61
N THR A 111 -2.09 2.38 11.83
CA THR A 111 -3.14 3.25 12.40
C THR A 111 -3.31 4.54 11.60
N ALA A 112 -2.21 5.13 11.11
CA ALA A 112 -2.30 6.29 10.21
C ALA A 112 -3.00 5.93 8.88
N MET A 113 -2.76 4.71 8.37
CA MET A 113 -3.40 4.23 7.14
C MET A 113 -4.92 4.00 7.28
N LYS A 114 -5.42 3.69 8.49
CA LYS A 114 -6.86 3.50 8.75
C LYS A 114 -7.70 4.76 8.55
N THR A 115 -7.08 5.94 8.52
CA THR A 115 -7.77 7.22 8.39
C THR A 115 -7.44 7.93 7.07
N LEU A 116 -6.95 7.18 6.08
CA LEU A 116 -6.51 7.70 4.79
C LEU A 116 -7.55 8.64 4.14
N SER A 117 -8.82 8.24 4.08
CA SER A 117 -9.92 9.01 3.48
C SER A 117 -10.19 10.37 4.13
N SER A 118 -9.74 10.54 5.38
CA SER A 118 -9.83 11.81 6.13
C SER A 118 -8.58 12.68 6.01
N THR A 119 -7.54 12.18 5.34
CA THR A 119 -6.30 12.92 5.12
C THR A 119 -6.55 14.08 4.18
N ASN A 120 -6.00 15.25 4.49
CA ASN A 120 -6.08 16.44 3.64
C ASN A 120 -4.82 16.63 2.77
N TYR A 121 -5.00 17.33 1.65
CA TYR A 121 -3.93 17.81 0.76
C TYR A 121 -3.10 16.70 0.12
N VAL A 122 -3.77 15.61 -0.27
CA VAL A 122 -3.17 14.54 -1.04
C VAL A 122 -3.87 14.44 -2.39
N TYR A 123 -3.08 14.45 -3.46
CA TYR A 123 -3.55 14.42 -4.83
C TYR A 123 -3.08 13.13 -5.47
N MET A 124 -3.94 12.49 -6.23
CA MET A 124 -3.62 11.26 -6.93
C MET A 124 -3.77 11.47 -8.44
N MET A 125 -2.92 10.83 -9.24
CA MET A 125 -3.01 10.82 -10.71
C MET A 125 -2.53 9.48 -11.27
N CYS A 126 -2.89 9.15 -12.51
CA CYS A 126 -2.58 7.86 -13.13
C CYS A 126 -1.71 7.95 -14.40
N ASP A 127 -1.33 9.16 -14.76
CA ASP A 127 -0.28 9.49 -15.72
C ASP A 127 0.27 10.86 -15.32
N ASP A 128 1.56 11.07 -15.55
CA ASP A 128 2.26 12.30 -15.24
C ASP A 128 2.83 13.00 -16.46
N ALA A 129 2.66 12.44 -17.66
CA ALA A 129 3.36 12.90 -18.85
C ALA A 129 3.07 14.37 -19.20
N TYR A 130 1.89 14.87 -18.84
CA TYR A 130 1.48 16.26 -19.07
C TYR A 130 1.90 17.22 -17.93
N MET A 131 2.38 16.68 -16.81
CA MET A 131 2.94 17.46 -15.70
C MET A 131 4.44 17.71 -15.87
N TRP A 132 5.11 16.89 -16.68
CA TRP A 132 6.53 17.06 -16.98
C TRP A 132 6.76 17.90 -18.24
N SER A 133 7.71 18.82 -18.15
CA SER A 133 8.21 19.61 -19.29
C SER A 133 9.72 19.75 -19.24
N THR A 134 10.33 20.11 -20.37
CA THR A 134 11.76 20.42 -20.44
C THR A 134 11.94 21.93 -20.49
N ALA A 135 12.67 22.50 -19.53
CA ALA A 135 13.03 23.91 -19.53
C ALA A 135 14.07 24.24 -20.61
N ALA A 136 14.32 25.53 -20.85
CA ALA A 136 15.24 26.00 -21.90
C ALA A 136 16.69 25.53 -21.70
N ASP A 137 17.09 25.23 -20.46
CA ASP A 137 18.41 24.70 -20.11
C ASP A 137 18.50 23.16 -20.22
N GLY A 138 17.40 22.50 -20.63
CA GLY A 138 17.31 21.04 -20.74
C GLY A 138 16.90 20.33 -19.45
N SER A 139 16.69 21.05 -18.34
CA SER A 139 16.21 20.44 -17.09
C SER A 139 14.75 19.99 -17.18
N LEU A 140 14.42 18.90 -16.48
CA LEU A 140 13.04 18.43 -16.35
C LEU A 140 12.34 19.21 -15.23
N MET A 141 11.16 19.72 -15.54
CA MET A 141 10.33 20.52 -14.64
C MET A 141 8.98 19.86 -14.45
N TRP A 142 8.57 19.71 -13.19
CA TRP A 142 7.25 19.28 -12.76
C TRP A 142 6.34 20.47 -12.55
N THR A 143 5.16 20.48 -13.17
CA THR A 143 4.10 21.44 -12.89
C THR A 143 3.15 20.87 -11.84
N SER A 144 2.85 21.63 -10.78
CA SER A 144 1.98 21.18 -9.69
C SER A 144 0.51 21.06 -10.14
N PRO A 145 -0.16 19.91 -9.95
CA PRO A 145 -1.57 19.71 -10.31
C PRO A 145 -2.55 20.73 -9.74
N HIS A 146 -2.37 21.09 -8.46
CA HIS A 146 -3.27 22.01 -7.75
C HIS A 146 -3.03 23.49 -8.10
N ASP A 147 -1.84 23.81 -8.62
CA ASP A 147 -1.44 25.15 -9.04
C ASP A 147 -0.47 25.05 -10.22
N GLN A 148 -1.03 25.18 -11.43
CA GLN A 148 -0.27 25.05 -12.68
C GLN A 148 0.72 26.20 -12.92
N SER A 149 0.75 27.22 -12.05
CA SER A 149 1.78 28.27 -12.08
C SER A 149 3.06 27.87 -11.35
N GLN A 150 2.99 26.85 -10.49
CA GLN A 150 4.14 26.37 -9.72
C GLN A 150 4.85 25.25 -10.47
N THR A 151 6.13 25.46 -10.75
CA THR A 151 7.01 24.46 -11.34
C THR A 151 8.21 24.16 -10.45
N SER A 152 8.56 22.88 -10.30
CA SER A 152 9.70 22.42 -9.52
C SER A 152 10.64 21.58 -10.39
N PRO A 153 11.97 21.76 -10.28
CA PRO A 153 12.90 20.91 -11.02
C PRO A 153 12.85 19.47 -10.50
N ALA A 154 12.98 18.51 -11.41
CA ALA A 154 13.16 17.10 -11.06
C ALA A 154 14.42 16.92 -10.22
N GLN A 155 14.36 16.04 -9.22
CA GLN A 155 15.56 15.65 -8.50
C GLN A 155 16.46 14.77 -9.39
N PRO A 156 17.78 14.84 -9.25
CA PRO A 156 18.70 13.97 -9.99
C PRO A 156 18.32 12.49 -9.80
N GLY A 157 18.10 11.78 -10.91
CA GLY A 157 17.75 10.36 -10.89
C GLY A 157 16.28 10.03 -10.60
N GLN A 158 15.40 11.02 -10.49
CA GLN A 158 13.96 10.82 -10.32
C GLN A 158 13.38 10.02 -11.50
N ALA A 159 12.81 8.84 -11.19
CA ALA A 159 11.99 8.09 -12.14
C ALA A 159 10.60 8.75 -12.31
N THR A 160 10.04 8.67 -13.52
CA THR A 160 8.75 9.27 -13.91
C THR A 160 7.94 8.26 -14.72
N CYS A 161 6.61 8.38 -14.77
CA CYS A 161 5.77 7.48 -15.56
C CYS A 161 5.91 7.72 -17.08
N ALA A 162 6.27 8.96 -17.48
CA ALA A 162 6.45 9.34 -18.87
C ALA A 162 7.64 8.65 -19.57
N SER A 163 7.34 7.84 -20.60
CA SER A 163 8.29 7.07 -21.44
C SER A 163 9.41 7.87 -22.13
N ALA A 164 9.35 9.20 -22.14
CA ALA A 164 10.36 10.05 -22.77
C ALA A 164 11.63 10.20 -21.93
N ASN A 165 11.59 9.83 -20.64
CA ASN A 165 12.72 9.91 -19.72
C ASN A 165 13.17 8.49 -19.37
N THR A 166 14.43 8.19 -19.63
CA THR A 166 15.08 6.86 -19.66
C THR A 166 15.03 6.00 -18.38
N GLY A 167 14.25 6.36 -17.35
CA GLY A 167 14.22 5.68 -16.05
C GLY A 167 12.92 4.94 -15.66
N GLY A 168 11.85 5.03 -16.46
CA GLY A 168 10.50 4.67 -16.02
C GLY A 168 9.96 3.28 -16.36
N SER A 169 10.71 2.39 -17.02
CA SER A 169 10.12 1.18 -17.64
C SER A 169 9.54 0.15 -16.65
N ASN A 170 9.87 0.25 -15.36
CA ASN A 170 9.38 -0.64 -14.30
C ASN A 170 8.80 0.14 -13.09
N LEU A 171 8.57 1.44 -13.23
CA LEU A 171 7.97 2.24 -12.17
C LEU A 171 6.47 2.00 -12.15
N ILE A 172 5.93 1.54 -11.01
CA ILE A 172 4.51 1.23 -10.84
C ILE A 172 3.77 2.45 -10.30
N ALA A 173 4.37 3.12 -9.34
CA ALA A 173 3.92 4.40 -8.81
C ALA A 173 5.10 5.14 -8.19
N TYR A 174 4.90 6.43 -7.89
CA TYR A 174 5.82 7.19 -7.06
C TYR A 174 5.07 8.31 -6.35
N ARG A 175 5.65 8.80 -5.25
CA ARG A 175 5.18 10.04 -4.62
C ARG A 175 6.00 11.26 -5.03
N MET A 176 5.31 12.40 -5.13
CA MET A 176 5.94 13.70 -5.26
C MET A 176 5.41 14.63 -4.19
N GLY A 177 6.18 15.66 -3.84
CA GLY A 177 5.73 16.72 -2.95
C GLY A 177 6.65 16.88 -1.75
N TRP A 178 6.19 17.68 -0.81
CA TRP A 178 7.02 18.22 0.26
C TRP A 178 6.91 17.39 1.53
N THR A 179 7.95 17.46 2.37
CA THR A 179 7.99 16.77 3.68
C THR A 179 6.84 17.23 4.60
N ILE A 180 6.30 18.42 4.38
CA ILE A 180 5.17 18.99 5.13
C ILE A 180 4.00 19.15 4.15
N ARG A 181 2.84 18.60 4.52
CA ARG A 181 1.61 18.70 3.73
C ARG A 181 0.78 19.91 4.16
N THR A 182 0.59 20.88 3.28
CA THR A 182 -0.31 22.02 3.47
C THR A 182 -1.12 22.28 2.22
N ALA A 183 -2.06 23.24 2.26
CA ALA A 183 -2.79 23.68 1.08
C ALA A 183 -1.86 24.19 -0.04
N ASP A 184 -0.76 24.86 0.33
CA ASP A 184 0.25 25.40 -0.59
C ASP A 184 1.30 24.35 -0.99
N PHE A 185 1.41 23.27 -0.22
CA PHE A 185 2.40 22.21 -0.40
C PHE A 185 1.75 20.83 -0.25
N PRO A 186 0.88 20.41 -1.18
CA PRO A 186 0.26 19.11 -1.08
C PRO A 186 1.24 17.97 -1.39
N ALA A 187 0.85 16.76 -0.99
CA ALA A 187 1.49 15.53 -1.42
C ALA A 187 0.80 14.98 -2.67
N TYR A 188 1.57 14.32 -3.53
CA TYR A 188 1.10 13.71 -4.75
C TYR A 188 1.45 12.23 -4.76
N VAL A 189 0.51 11.39 -5.16
CA VAL A 189 0.72 9.99 -5.51
C VAL A 189 0.47 9.85 -7.01
N VAL A 190 1.45 9.36 -7.73
CA VAL A 190 1.39 9.19 -9.19
C VAL A 190 1.46 7.70 -9.49
N MET A 191 0.37 7.14 -9.98
CA MET A 191 0.34 5.77 -10.52
C MET A 191 0.76 5.79 -11.98
N CYS A 192 1.59 4.84 -12.39
CA CYS A 192 2.01 4.71 -13.77
C CYS A 192 1.08 3.72 -14.50
N ALA A 193 -0.10 4.18 -14.94
CA ALA A 193 -1.18 3.31 -15.44
C ALA A 193 -0.79 2.34 -16.58
N LYS A 194 0.23 2.65 -17.38
CA LYS A 194 0.70 1.76 -18.47
C LYS A 194 1.52 0.56 -17.99
N TYR A 195 1.96 0.56 -16.73
CA TYR A 195 2.84 -0.47 -16.16
C TYR A 195 2.25 -1.16 -14.92
N ASN A 196 1.02 -0.81 -14.53
CA ASN A 196 0.30 -1.55 -13.50
C ASN A 196 -0.03 -2.95 -14.05
N SER A 197 0.78 -3.94 -13.69
CA SER A 197 0.54 -5.36 -13.96
C SER A 197 -0.55 -5.97 -13.05
N GLY A 198 -1.42 -5.15 -12.46
CA GLY A 198 -2.29 -5.48 -11.33
C GLY A 198 -3.57 -4.66 -11.34
N ASP A 199 -4.33 -4.72 -12.43
CA ASP A 199 -5.66 -4.10 -12.62
C ASP A 199 -6.76 -4.71 -11.73
N ILE A 200 -6.40 -5.32 -10.60
CA ILE A 200 -7.33 -6.02 -9.73
C ILE A 200 -7.32 -5.41 -8.33
N TYR A 201 -8.51 -5.43 -7.71
CA TYR A 201 -8.69 -5.06 -6.31
C TYR A 201 -8.24 -6.18 -5.37
N LEU A 202 -8.03 -5.83 -4.09
CA LEU A 202 -7.73 -6.81 -3.04
C LEU A 202 -8.78 -7.93 -2.94
N ASP A 203 -10.07 -7.61 -3.11
CA ASP A 203 -11.18 -8.58 -3.06
C ASP A 203 -11.29 -9.49 -4.30
N GLN A 204 -10.47 -9.24 -5.33
CA GLN A 204 -10.34 -10.07 -6.52
C GLN A 204 -9.16 -11.05 -6.42
N LEU A 205 -8.33 -10.93 -5.38
CA LEU A 205 -7.26 -11.87 -5.12
C LEU A 205 -7.81 -13.18 -4.55
N THR A 206 -7.34 -14.30 -5.11
CA THR A 206 -7.46 -15.61 -4.50
C THR A 206 -6.09 -16.05 -4.04
N PHE A 207 -5.90 -16.16 -2.73
CA PHE A 207 -4.64 -16.65 -2.16
C PHE A 207 -4.59 -18.18 -2.26
N GLU A 208 -3.48 -18.68 -2.78
CA GLU A 208 -3.19 -20.10 -2.99
C GLU A 208 -1.94 -20.53 -2.21
N ALA A 209 -1.95 -21.76 -1.71
CA ALA A 209 -0.81 -22.33 -0.99
C ALA A 209 0.43 -22.42 -1.90
N GLY A 210 1.61 -22.16 -1.34
CA GLY A 210 2.90 -22.23 -2.04
C GLY A 210 3.29 -20.99 -2.83
N HIS A 211 2.36 -20.07 -3.09
CA HIS A 211 2.61 -18.80 -3.76
C HIS A 211 3.26 -17.76 -2.84
N SER A 212 4.03 -16.86 -3.43
CA SER A 212 4.70 -15.76 -2.73
C SER A 212 3.80 -14.54 -2.62
N LEU A 213 4.04 -13.68 -1.63
CA LEU A 213 3.37 -12.37 -1.56
C LEU A 213 3.64 -11.49 -2.79
N ASP A 214 4.79 -11.68 -3.44
CA ASP A 214 5.14 -11.00 -4.69
C ASP A 214 4.18 -11.31 -5.85
N ASP A 215 3.47 -12.45 -5.77
CA ASP A 215 2.49 -12.87 -6.79
C ASP A 215 1.16 -12.12 -6.68
N TYR A 216 0.93 -11.40 -5.57
CA TYR A 216 -0.34 -10.74 -5.24
C TYR A 216 -0.24 -9.20 -5.30
N ASN A 217 0.49 -8.69 -6.30
CA ASN A 217 0.57 -7.25 -6.51
C ASN A 217 -0.75 -6.71 -7.12
N THR A 218 -1.33 -5.71 -6.48
CA THR A 218 -2.60 -5.08 -6.83
C THR A 218 -2.49 -3.56 -6.84
N LEU A 219 -3.51 -2.90 -7.40
CA LEU A 219 -3.65 -1.46 -7.26
C LEU A 219 -3.77 -1.06 -5.77
N THR A 220 -4.48 -1.86 -4.97
CA THR A 220 -4.62 -1.62 -3.52
C THR A 220 -3.26 -1.67 -2.81
N THR A 221 -2.44 -2.69 -3.05
CA THR A 221 -1.13 -2.84 -2.38
C THR A 221 -0.14 -1.77 -2.83
N THR A 222 -0.16 -1.41 -4.12
CA THR A 222 0.65 -0.30 -4.63
C THR A 222 0.24 1.02 -3.98
N LEU A 223 -1.06 1.30 -3.88
CA LEU A 223 -1.53 2.52 -3.20
C LEU A 223 -1.23 2.50 -1.72
N PHE A 224 -1.37 1.36 -1.06
CA PHE A 224 -1.00 1.22 0.34
C PHE A 224 0.45 1.60 0.57
N HIS A 225 1.35 1.08 -0.27
CA HIS A 225 2.77 1.43 -0.27
C HIS A 225 2.99 2.94 -0.45
N GLU A 226 2.39 3.56 -1.47
CA GLU A 226 2.58 4.98 -1.73
C GLU A 226 2.00 5.88 -0.64
N PHE A 227 0.86 5.51 -0.07
CA PHE A 227 0.27 6.27 1.03
C PHE A 227 1.06 6.15 2.33
N LEU A 228 1.83 5.07 2.55
CA LEU A 228 2.76 5.03 3.67
C LEU A 228 3.80 6.16 3.56
N HIS A 229 4.37 6.40 2.37
CA HIS A 229 5.29 7.52 2.14
C HIS A 229 4.66 8.88 2.44
N VAL A 230 3.36 9.01 2.19
CA VAL A 230 2.62 10.27 2.38
C VAL A 230 2.24 10.46 3.84
N LEU A 231 1.74 9.41 4.51
CA LEU A 231 1.13 9.48 5.83
C LEU A 231 2.12 9.31 6.97
N VAL A 232 3.22 8.59 6.73
CA VAL A 232 4.19 8.22 7.76
C VAL A 232 5.54 8.84 7.42
N SER A 233 5.88 9.90 8.13
CA SER A 233 7.07 10.72 7.82
C SER A 233 8.41 10.02 7.95
N SER A 234 8.46 8.88 8.66
CA SER A 234 9.65 8.06 8.81
C SER A 234 9.90 7.11 7.63
N MET A 235 8.95 6.98 6.68
CA MET A 235 9.13 6.09 5.54
C MET A 235 10.26 6.58 4.64
N ARG A 236 11.17 5.65 4.33
CA ARG A 236 12.26 5.87 3.38
C ARG A 236 11.70 5.78 1.98
N GLY A 237 11.94 6.79 1.16
CA GLY A 237 11.70 6.71 -0.28
C GLY A 237 12.98 6.38 -1.03
N ASP A 238 12.85 5.71 -2.17
CA ASP A 238 13.93 5.55 -3.14
C ASP A 238 13.50 6.08 -4.52
N MET A 239 13.95 7.28 -4.84
CA MET A 239 13.70 7.93 -6.13
C MET A 239 14.35 7.20 -7.33
N SER A 240 15.25 6.23 -7.08
CA SER A 240 15.94 5.42 -8.08
C SER A 240 15.33 4.03 -8.30
N GLY A 241 14.23 3.68 -7.62
CA GLY A 241 13.52 2.42 -7.83
C GLY A 241 14.19 1.20 -7.19
N GLY A 242 14.77 1.35 -6.00
CA GLY A 242 15.22 0.25 -5.14
C GLY A 242 16.73 0.00 -5.14
N VAL A 243 17.50 0.86 -5.81
CA VAL A 243 18.96 0.72 -5.93
C VAL A 243 19.73 1.73 -5.08
N ALA A 244 19.06 2.69 -4.44
CA ALA A 244 19.74 3.66 -3.58
C ALA A 244 20.25 2.98 -2.30
N ALA A 245 21.46 3.37 -1.90
CA ALA A 245 22.03 2.94 -0.62
C ALA A 245 21.21 3.50 0.54
N GLY A 246 20.65 2.61 1.37
CA GLY A 246 19.78 3.00 2.49
C GLY A 246 18.40 3.51 2.09
N GLY A 247 18.01 3.39 0.81
CA GLY A 247 16.65 3.60 0.34
C GLY A 247 15.73 2.44 0.72
N GLU A 248 14.47 2.51 0.31
CA GLU A 248 13.54 1.40 0.46
C GLU A 248 13.97 0.15 -0.33
N ARG A 249 13.35 -0.96 0.02
CA ARG A 249 13.57 -2.26 -0.57
C ARG A 249 12.23 -2.90 -0.90
N TYR A 250 12.12 -3.34 -2.14
CA TYR A 250 10.90 -3.86 -2.72
C TYR A 250 10.89 -5.38 -2.73
N LYS A 251 9.67 -5.92 -2.77
CA LYS A 251 9.36 -7.34 -2.85
C LYS A 251 9.83 -8.11 -1.63
N VAL A 252 9.40 -9.36 -1.54
CA VAL A 252 9.81 -10.29 -0.49
C VAL A 252 11.33 -10.26 -0.30
N PHE A 253 12.11 -10.40 -1.37
CA PHE A 253 13.57 -10.39 -1.26
C PHE A 253 14.12 -9.12 -0.58
N GLY A 254 13.68 -7.94 -1.03
CA GLY A 254 14.14 -6.68 -0.46
C GLY A 254 13.71 -6.47 0.98
N THR A 255 12.47 -6.84 1.33
CA THR A 255 11.99 -6.75 2.73
C THR A 255 12.79 -7.66 3.66
N GLN A 256 13.27 -8.82 3.18
CA GLN A 256 14.15 -9.70 3.95
C GLN A 256 15.54 -9.09 4.18
N GLU A 257 16.10 -8.35 3.23
CA GLU A 257 17.40 -7.66 3.41
C GLU A 257 17.37 -6.66 4.56
N VAL A 258 16.22 -6.02 4.79
CA VAL A 258 16.08 -4.94 5.78
C VAL A 258 15.36 -5.37 7.06
N ARG A 259 14.85 -6.61 7.11
CA ARG A 259 14.08 -7.21 8.20
C ARG A 259 14.60 -6.83 9.59
N SER A 260 15.90 -7.00 9.81
CA SER A 260 16.56 -6.76 11.10
C SER A 260 17.22 -5.38 11.24
N SER A 261 16.97 -4.44 10.31
CA SER A 261 17.58 -3.10 10.31
C SER A 261 16.52 -2.00 10.39
N TYR A 262 16.09 -1.43 9.26
CA TYR A 262 15.11 -0.34 9.19
C TYR A 262 13.78 -0.79 8.58
N ALA A 263 13.40 -2.06 8.71
CA ALA A 263 12.15 -2.58 8.13
C ALA A 263 10.88 -1.80 8.53
N THR A 264 10.84 -1.19 9.71
CA THR A 264 9.72 -0.34 10.15
C THR A 264 9.64 1.01 9.44
N GLU A 265 10.70 1.39 8.73
CA GLU A 265 10.79 2.57 7.85
C GLU A 265 10.70 2.17 6.37
N ASN A 266 10.53 0.87 6.07
CA ASN A 266 10.41 0.34 4.72
C ASN A 266 8.92 0.13 4.38
N PRO A 267 8.33 0.93 3.48
CA PRO A 267 6.90 0.88 3.18
C PRO A 267 6.46 -0.48 2.63
N ASP A 268 7.32 -1.17 1.88
CA ASP A 268 7.00 -2.47 1.32
C ASP A 268 6.93 -3.56 2.40
N SER A 269 7.77 -3.49 3.44
CA SER A 269 7.69 -4.42 4.58
C SER A 269 6.33 -4.33 5.28
N ILE A 270 5.80 -3.10 5.47
CA ILE A 270 4.50 -2.87 6.10
C ILE A 270 3.36 -3.26 5.17
N THR A 271 3.49 -2.97 3.87
CA THR A 271 2.50 -3.34 2.85
C THR A 271 2.36 -4.86 2.76
N LEU A 272 3.47 -5.59 2.61
CA LEU A 272 3.46 -7.06 2.54
C LEU A 272 3.00 -7.69 3.86
N PHE A 273 3.35 -7.11 5.01
CA PHE A 273 2.81 -7.54 6.31
C PHE A 273 1.28 -7.39 6.38
N ALA A 274 0.74 -6.23 5.97
CA ALA A 274 -0.69 -5.98 5.99
C ALA A 274 -1.44 -6.91 5.01
N LEU A 275 -0.88 -7.15 3.82
CA LEU A 275 -1.40 -8.10 2.84
C LEU A 275 -1.40 -9.53 3.36
N ALA A 276 -0.29 -9.96 3.97
CA ALA A 276 -0.15 -11.27 4.59
C ALA A 276 -1.18 -11.50 5.71
N LEU A 277 -1.46 -10.46 6.50
CA LEU A 277 -2.50 -10.53 7.52
C LEU A 277 -3.90 -10.62 6.90
N ALA A 278 -4.20 -9.84 5.86
CA ALA A 278 -5.47 -9.90 5.14
C ALA A 278 -5.74 -11.29 4.51
N ALA A 279 -4.69 -12.02 4.12
CA ALA A 279 -4.74 -13.42 3.70
C ALA A 279 -4.94 -14.38 4.91
N SER A 280 -6.09 -14.26 5.59
CA SER A 280 -6.40 -14.84 6.91
C SER A 280 -6.20 -16.36 7.08
N ASN A 281 -6.13 -17.13 5.98
CA ASN A 281 -5.99 -18.59 6.01
C ASN A 281 -4.54 -19.10 5.91
N PHE A 282 -3.57 -18.21 5.72
CA PHE A 282 -2.19 -18.60 5.42
C PHE A 282 -1.20 -18.10 6.46
N TYR A 283 -0.21 -18.95 6.72
CA TYR A 283 0.99 -18.62 7.48
C TYR A 283 2.10 -18.18 6.53
N TRP A 284 2.84 -17.13 6.92
CA TRP A 284 3.77 -16.45 6.02
C TRP A 284 5.22 -16.40 6.51
N LEU A 285 5.60 -17.20 7.51
CA LEU A 285 6.98 -17.22 8.04
C LEU A 285 8.05 -17.43 6.96
N THR A 286 7.71 -18.22 5.94
CA THR A 286 8.60 -18.55 4.83
C THR A 286 8.44 -17.62 3.64
N THR A 287 7.68 -16.54 3.76
CA THR A 287 7.28 -15.61 2.67
C THR A 287 6.43 -16.24 1.56
N LYS A 288 6.03 -17.51 1.77
CA LYS A 288 5.10 -18.26 0.94
C LYS A 288 3.89 -18.65 1.77
N ALA A 289 2.73 -18.73 1.11
CA ALA A 289 1.48 -19.11 1.73
C ALA A 289 1.54 -20.58 2.20
N GLU A 290 1.59 -20.81 3.51
CA GLU A 290 1.50 -22.15 4.11
C GLU A 290 0.14 -22.34 4.78
N THR A 291 -0.56 -23.45 4.51
CA THR A 291 -1.77 -23.79 5.26
C THR A 291 -1.43 -24.22 6.70
N LYS A 292 -2.41 -24.23 7.62
CA LYS A 292 -2.19 -24.78 8.96
C LYS A 292 -1.64 -26.21 8.92
N LEU A 293 -2.12 -27.03 7.98
CA LEU A 293 -1.68 -28.42 7.82
C LEU A 293 -0.21 -28.49 7.35
N ASP A 294 0.20 -27.62 6.44
CA ASP A 294 1.60 -27.54 5.99
C ASP A 294 2.54 -27.20 7.16
N VAL A 295 2.16 -26.20 7.96
CA VAL A 295 2.92 -25.76 9.14
C VAL A 295 2.99 -26.87 10.19
N TRP A 296 1.87 -27.54 10.46
CA TRP A 296 1.81 -28.68 11.38
C TRP A 296 2.76 -29.79 10.95
N ASN A 297 2.66 -30.21 9.68
CA ASN A 297 3.51 -31.27 9.13
C ASN A 297 4.98 -30.89 9.18
N ARG A 298 5.32 -29.62 8.93
CA ARG A 298 6.68 -29.10 9.07
C ARG A 298 7.19 -29.20 10.51
N PHE A 299 6.41 -28.79 11.50
CA PHE A 299 6.79 -28.94 12.91
C PHE A 299 6.96 -30.41 13.33
N VAL A 300 6.06 -31.30 12.91
CA VAL A 300 6.21 -32.74 13.17
C VAL A 300 7.50 -33.29 12.54
N ALA A 301 7.81 -32.90 11.30
CA ALA A 301 9.03 -33.30 10.61
C ALA A 301 10.32 -32.78 11.28
N SER A 302 10.25 -31.63 11.98
CA SER A 302 11.36 -31.07 12.77
C SER A 302 11.63 -31.79 14.10
N GLY A 303 10.88 -32.85 14.43
CA GLY A 303 11.14 -33.68 15.61
C GLY A 303 10.99 -32.92 16.93
N ALA A 304 12.00 -32.99 17.80
CA ALA A 304 11.92 -32.45 19.16
C ALA A 304 11.68 -30.93 19.20
N GLU A 305 12.31 -30.18 18.29
CA GLU A 305 12.17 -28.71 18.23
C GLU A 305 10.74 -28.31 17.83
N GLY A 306 10.19 -28.92 16.79
CA GLY A 306 8.82 -28.64 16.38
C GLY A 306 7.78 -29.10 17.40
N GLN A 307 8.01 -30.23 18.09
CA GLN A 307 7.15 -30.67 19.19
C GLN A 307 7.15 -29.67 20.36
N GLN A 308 8.29 -29.03 20.65
CA GLN A 308 8.36 -27.97 21.65
C GLN A 308 7.52 -26.77 21.24
N VAL A 309 7.56 -26.34 19.98
CA VAL A 309 6.73 -25.24 19.46
C VAL A 309 5.24 -25.58 19.57
N ILE A 310 4.83 -26.77 19.10
CA ILE A 310 3.44 -27.25 19.20
C ILE A 310 2.96 -27.21 20.66
N THR A 311 3.77 -27.72 21.59
CA THR A 311 3.42 -27.80 23.01
C THR A 311 3.40 -26.41 23.67
N ALA A 312 4.40 -25.57 23.40
CA ALA A 312 4.54 -24.25 24.00
C ALA A 312 3.46 -23.26 23.55
N LEU A 313 2.96 -23.42 22.32
CA LEU A 313 1.87 -22.61 21.80
C LEU A 313 0.50 -23.24 22.04
N GLY A 314 0.42 -24.54 22.34
CA GLY A 314 -0.85 -25.26 22.49
C GLY A 314 -1.55 -25.49 21.15
N LEU A 315 -0.77 -25.73 20.08
CA LEU A 315 -1.33 -25.98 18.75
C LEU A 315 -2.05 -27.34 18.72
N THR A 316 -3.23 -27.35 18.11
CA THR A 316 -3.97 -28.58 17.80
C THR A 316 -3.75 -29.00 16.36
N GLN A 317 -3.79 -30.31 16.09
CA GLN A 317 -3.70 -30.80 14.72
C GLN A 317 -4.85 -30.22 13.86
N PRO A 318 -4.56 -29.61 12.71
CA PRO A 318 -5.60 -29.11 11.80
C PRO A 318 -6.44 -30.26 11.24
N SER A 319 -7.75 -30.02 11.09
CA SER A 319 -8.70 -30.94 10.45
C SER A 319 -8.56 -30.98 8.94
#